data_AF-A0A526YJ70-F1
#
_entry.id   AF-A0A526YJ70-F1
#
_cell.length_a   1.000
_cell.length_b   1.000
_cell.length_c   1.000
_cell.angle_alpha   90.00
_cell.angle_beta   90.00
_cell.angle_gamma   90.00
#
_symmetry.space_group_name_H-M   'P 1'
#
loop_
_entity.id
_entity.type
_entity.pdbx_description
1 polymer ?
#
loop_
_entity_poly.entity_id
_entity_poly.type
_entity_poly.pdbx_seq_one_letter_code
_entity_poly.pdbx_strand_id
1 'polypeptide(L)'
;EKGMPNAVIAHAPDGIFDIEELKRRAAAWSGLIGLDLAKDVTSGQSSVWRETPWVWDEGFGEQTDPSMHVVAIDYGVKRNILRLLAGLGAKVTVVPANTGAEDILAMRPDGIFLSNGPGDPEATGDYAVPVIQDLLKTDIPVFGICLGHQMLALALGGKTAKMHQGH
;
A
#
# COMPACT_ATOMS: atom_id res chain seq x y z
N GLU A 1 12.58 13.83 20.75
CA GLU A 1 12.38 15.27 21.05
C GLU A 1 12.24 16.18 19.82
N LYS A 2 12.96 15.97 18.69
CA LYS A 2 12.91 16.89 17.53
C LYS A 2 12.13 16.37 16.29
N GLY A 3 11.28 15.36 16.45
CA GLY A 3 10.62 14.66 15.33
C GLY A 3 11.58 13.76 14.52
N MET A 4 11.16 13.38 13.31
CA MET A 4 11.92 12.47 12.43
C MET A 4 12.91 13.25 11.53
N PRO A 5 14.23 13.01 11.65
CA PRO A 5 15.23 13.73 10.86
C PRO A 5 15.37 13.14 9.45
N ASN A 6 15.77 13.99 8.50
CA ASN A 6 16.28 13.56 7.20
C ASN A 6 17.74 13.12 7.36
N ALA A 7 18.15 12.07 6.64
CA ALA A 7 19.52 11.57 6.68
C ALA A 7 20.02 11.19 5.28
N VAL A 8 21.34 11.24 5.09
CA VAL A 8 22.02 10.76 3.89
C VAL A 8 23.04 9.73 4.32
N ILE A 9 23.04 8.57 3.65
CA ILE A 9 24.08 7.55 3.79
C ILE A 9 25.01 7.69 2.58
N ALA A 10 26.31 7.80 2.83
CA ALA A 10 27.34 7.92 1.79
C ALA A 10 28.39 6.83 1.95
N HIS A 11 28.88 6.32 0.83
CA HIS A 11 30.00 5.38 0.77
C HIS A 11 31.11 5.99 -0.07
N ALA A 12 32.28 6.15 0.53
CA ALA A 12 33.48 6.69 -0.10
C ALA A 12 34.65 5.72 0.18
N PRO A 13 35.03 4.87 -0.79
CA PRO A 13 36.10 3.88 -0.61
C PRO A 13 37.47 4.48 -0.28
N ASP A 14 37.71 5.72 -0.72
CA ASP A 14 38.90 6.52 -0.43
C ASP A 14 38.86 7.18 0.96
N GLY A 15 37.74 7.05 1.67
CA GLY A 15 37.50 7.67 2.97
C GLY A 15 37.26 9.18 2.91
N ILE A 16 37.11 9.77 1.72
CA ILE A 16 36.95 11.21 1.55
C ILE A 16 35.46 11.55 1.44
N PHE A 17 34.94 12.24 2.44
CA PHE A 17 33.54 12.68 2.48
C PHE A 17 33.45 14.19 2.43
N ASP A 18 32.67 14.71 1.48
CA ASP A 18 32.24 16.11 1.50
C ASP A 18 31.07 16.26 2.49
N ILE A 19 31.39 16.51 3.75
CA ILE A 19 30.41 16.59 4.84
C ILE A 19 29.42 17.75 4.61
N GLU A 20 29.86 18.87 4.04
CA GLU A 20 28.99 20.01 3.82
C GLU A 20 28.00 19.71 2.69
N GLU A 21 28.45 19.05 1.62
CA GLU A 21 27.54 18.59 0.58
C GLU A 21 26.51 17.58 1.12
N LEU A 22 26.93 16.62 1.94
CA LEU A 22 26.02 15.64 2.53
C LEU A 22 24.95 16.31 3.42
N LYS A 23 25.33 17.34 4.19
CA LYS A 23 24.38 18.15 4.97
C LYS A 23 23.41 18.91 4.07
N ARG A 24 23.90 19.54 2.99
CA ARG A 24 23.03 20.23 2.01
C ARG A 24 22.02 19.27 1.41
N ARG A 25 22.44 18.07 1.01
CA ARG A 25 21.55 17.03 0.47
C ARG A 25 20.49 16.59 1.48
N ALA A 26 20.88 16.36 2.73
CA ALA A 26 19.94 16.00 3.80
C ALA A 26 18.90 17.11 4.04
N ALA A 27 19.33 18.37 4.04
CA ALA A 27 18.46 19.53 4.24
C ALA A 27 17.56 19.84 3.02
N ALA A 28 18.02 19.54 1.81
CA ALA A 28 17.30 19.82 0.57
C ALA A 28 16.16 18.83 0.28
N TRP A 29 16.10 17.68 0.97
CA TRP A 29 15.01 16.73 0.77
C TRP A 29 13.70 17.27 1.34
N SER A 30 12.68 17.37 0.50
CA SER A 30 11.36 17.94 0.81
C SER A 30 10.55 17.14 1.85
N GLY A 31 11.01 15.95 2.21
CA GLY A 31 10.28 15.03 3.08
C GLY A 31 9.13 14.34 2.34
N LEU A 32 8.30 13.62 3.11
CA LEU A 32 7.23 12.76 2.59
C LEU A 32 5.88 13.47 2.35
N ILE A 33 5.70 14.69 2.86
CA ILE A 33 4.39 15.39 2.76
C ILE A 33 4.14 15.76 1.29
N GLY A 34 2.94 15.46 0.80
CA GLY A 34 2.54 15.69 -0.59
C GLY A 34 3.21 14.76 -1.61
N LEU A 35 3.97 13.76 -1.18
CA LEU A 35 4.56 12.77 -2.09
C LEU A 35 3.66 11.54 -2.19
N ASP A 36 3.01 11.38 -3.35
CA ASP A 36 2.42 10.11 -3.73
C ASP A 36 3.53 9.14 -4.14
N LEU A 37 3.89 8.24 -3.22
CA LEU A 37 4.85 7.17 -3.45
C LEU A 37 4.17 5.86 -3.84
N ALA A 38 2.84 5.74 -3.68
CA ALA A 38 2.09 4.54 -4.01
C ALA A 38 2.14 4.25 -5.52
N LYS A 39 2.08 5.28 -6.36
CA LYS A 39 2.23 5.17 -7.83
C LYS A 39 3.57 4.57 -8.29
N ASP A 40 4.62 4.71 -7.48
CA ASP A 40 5.96 4.25 -7.85
C ASP A 40 6.18 2.78 -7.46
N VAL A 41 5.36 2.25 -6.53
CA VAL A 41 5.51 0.89 -5.99
C VAL A 41 4.33 -0.04 -6.30
N THR A 42 3.22 0.49 -6.81
CA THR A 42 2.10 -0.32 -7.30
C THR A 42 2.54 -1.27 -8.41
N SER A 43 1.92 -2.44 -8.46
CA SER A 43 2.01 -3.33 -9.63
C SER A 43 1.62 -2.61 -10.92
N GLY A 44 2.36 -2.89 -12.00
CA GLY A 44 2.09 -2.32 -13.33
C GLY A 44 0.99 -3.05 -14.11
N GLN A 45 0.58 -4.23 -13.66
CA GLN A 45 -0.50 -5.03 -14.24
C GLN A 45 -1.19 -5.85 -13.16
N SER A 46 -2.46 -6.16 -13.38
CA SER A 46 -3.22 -7.03 -12.48
C SER A 46 -2.65 -8.44 -12.48
N SER A 47 -2.67 -9.09 -11.31
CA SER A 47 -2.17 -10.47 -11.14
C SER A 47 -3.02 -11.25 -10.16
N VAL A 48 -2.96 -12.58 -10.22
CA VAL A 48 -3.60 -13.46 -9.23
C VAL A 48 -2.54 -13.94 -8.25
N TRP A 49 -2.80 -13.75 -6.96
CA TRP A 49 -1.97 -14.28 -5.89
C TRP A 49 -2.56 -15.59 -5.37
N ARG A 50 -1.70 -16.61 -5.24
CA ARG A 50 -2.10 -17.95 -4.76
C ARG A 50 -1.24 -18.46 -3.60
N GLU A 51 -0.06 -17.91 -3.38
CA GLU A 51 0.84 -18.38 -2.32
C GLU A 51 0.22 -18.19 -0.93
N THR A 52 0.20 -19.22 -0.09
CA THR A 52 -0.39 -19.19 1.27
C THR A 52 0.69 -18.89 2.33
N PRO A 53 0.34 -18.73 3.63
CA PRO A 53 1.34 -18.46 4.66
C PRO A 53 2.39 -19.56 4.75
N TRP A 54 3.59 -19.17 5.16
CA TRP A 54 4.68 -20.12 5.36
C TRP A 54 4.41 -21.03 6.56
N VAL A 55 4.67 -22.32 6.39
CA VAL A 55 4.60 -23.33 7.45
C VAL A 55 6.00 -23.91 7.68
N TRP A 56 6.34 -24.10 8.95
CA TRP A 56 7.65 -24.63 9.35
C TRP A 56 7.90 -26.02 8.76
N ASP A 57 9.08 -26.24 8.20
CA ASP A 57 9.49 -27.45 7.47
C ASP A 57 8.67 -27.81 6.22
N GLU A 58 7.67 -27.00 5.84
CA GLU A 58 6.82 -27.23 4.66
C GLU A 58 7.00 -26.16 3.58
N GLY A 59 7.32 -24.93 3.96
CA GLY A 59 7.46 -23.82 3.03
C GLY A 59 6.15 -23.06 2.80
N PHE A 60 6.06 -22.38 1.66
CA PHE A 60 4.81 -21.75 1.23
C PHE A 60 3.92 -22.76 0.50
N GLY A 61 2.63 -22.76 0.79
CA GLY A 61 1.64 -23.52 0.03
C GLY A 61 1.01 -22.70 -1.10
N GLU A 62 0.00 -23.29 -1.74
CA GLU A 62 -0.78 -22.65 -2.80
C GLU A 62 -2.28 -22.81 -2.56
N GLN A 63 -3.05 -21.76 -2.80
CA GLN A 63 -4.51 -21.76 -2.80
C GLN A 63 -5.03 -22.31 -4.13
N THR A 64 -5.65 -23.49 -4.07
CA THR A 64 -6.13 -24.24 -5.24
C THR A 64 -7.66 -24.34 -5.32
N ASP A 65 -8.37 -24.18 -4.20
CA ASP A 65 -9.84 -24.29 -4.09
C ASP A 65 -10.42 -23.12 -3.29
N PRO A 66 -10.46 -21.91 -3.88
CA PRO A 66 -10.89 -20.71 -3.18
C PRO A 66 -12.41 -20.69 -2.96
N SER A 67 -12.83 -20.30 -1.76
CA SER A 67 -14.24 -20.14 -1.37
C SER A 67 -14.76 -18.70 -1.51
N MET A 68 -13.87 -17.73 -1.72
CA MET A 68 -14.20 -16.32 -1.91
C MET A 68 -13.23 -15.63 -2.87
N HIS A 69 -13.64 -14.52 -3.47
CA HIS A 69 -12.80 -13.67 -4.32
C HIS A 69 -12.60 -12.30 -3.70
N VAL A 70 -11.33 -11.99 -3.38
CA VAL A 70 -10.93 -10.67 -2.90
C VAL A 70 -10.17 -9.91 -3.98
N VAL A 71 -10.59 -8.69 -4.30
CA VAL A 71 -9.79 -7.77 -5.12
C VAL A 71 -8.98 -6.86 -4.20
N ALA A 72 -7.66 -6.92 -4.31
CA ALA A 72 -6.72 -6.14 -3.52
C ALA A 72 -6.14 -5.00 -4.36
N ILE A 73 -6.43 -3.75 -3.99
CA ILE A 73 -5.82 -2.57 -4.60
C ILE A 73 -4.43 -2.39 -4.03
N ASP A 74 -3.43 -2.37 -4.92
CA ASP A 74 -2.02 -2.38 -4.58
C ASP A 74 -1.45 -0.96 -4.48
N TYR A 75 -1.36 -0.45 -3.26
CA TYR A 75 -0.64 0.80 -2.95
C TYR A 75 0.82 0.56 -2.54
N GLY A 76 1.38 -0.64 -2.78
CA GLY A 76 2.66 -1.10 -2.21
C GLY A 76 2.48 -2.27 -1.25
N VAL A 77 1.64 -3.23 -1.63
CA VAL A 77 1.17 -4.31 -0.76
C VAL A 77 2.29 -5.21 -0.27
N LYS A 78 2.28 -5.52 1.04
CA LYS A 78 3.14 -6.56 1.59
C LYS A 78 2.60 -7.93 1.19
N ARG A 79 3.44 -8.76 0.57
CA ARG A 79 3.11 -10.15 0.19
C ARG A 79 2.48 -10.97 1.31
N ASN A 80 2.89 -10.75 2.56
CA ASN A 80 2.33 -11.52 3.68
C ASN A 80 0.85 -11.24 3.93
N ILE A 81 0.33 -10.07 3.56
CA ILE A 81 -1.11 -9.80 3.62
C ILE A 81 -1.84 -10.67 2.60
N LEU A 82 -1.32 -10.73 1.36
CA LEU A 82 -1.87 -11.55 0.30
C LEU A 82 -1.85 -13.05 0.67
N ARG A 83 -0.75 -13.50 1.31
CA ARG A 83 -0.64 -14.87 1.84
C ARG A 83 -1.70 -15.17 2.88
N LEU A 84 -1.93 -14.27 3.82
CA LEU A 84 -2.94 -14.47 4.86
C LEU A 84 -4.36 -14.53 4.26
N LEU A 85 -4.68 -13.65 3.30
CA LEU A 85 -5.96 -13.71 2.58
C LEU A 85 -6.11 -15.04 1.81
N ALA A 86 -5.09 -15.46 1.08
CA ALA A 86 -5.09 -16.73 0.36
C ALA A 86 -5.23 -17.95 1.30
N GLY A 87 -4.53 -17.92 2.45
CA GLY A 87 -4.63 -18.94 3.49
C GLY A 87 -6.00 -19.01 4.18
N LEU A 88 -6.79 -17.94 4.12
CA LEU A 88 -8.18 -17.91 4.60
C LEU A 88 -9.20 -18.42 3.55
N GLY A 89 -8.74 -18.86 2.38
CA GLY A 89 -9.62 -19.37 1.31
C GLY A 89 -9.90 -18.36 0.18
N ALA A 90 -9.26 -17.20 0.17
CA ALA A 90 -9.49 -16.21 -0.88
C ALA A 90 -8.67 -16.47 -2.15
N LYS A 91 -9.33 -16.42 -3.31
CA LYS A 91 -8.68 -16.05 -4.56
C LYS A 91 -8.40 -14.55 -4.48
N VAL A 92 -7.13 -14.16 -4.53
CA VAL A 92 -6.77 -12.73 -4.45
C VAL A 92 -6.37 -12.24 -5.83
N THR A 93 -7.11 -11.26 -6.35
CA THR A 93 -6.72 -10.51 -7.56
C THR A 93 -6.11 -9.19 -7.12
N VAL A 94 -4.82 -9.02 -7.36
CA VAL A 94 -4.11 -7.77 -7.09
C VAL A 94 -4.25 -6.86 -8.30
N VAL A 95 -4.65 -5.61 -8.09
CA VAL A 95 -4.86 -4.62 -9.15
C VAL A 95 -4.04 -3.35 -8.87
N PRO A 96 -3.59 -2.63 -9.91
CA PRO A 96 -2.86 -1.37 -9.73
C PRO A 96 -3.63 -0.32 -8.90
N ALA A 97 -2.90 0.56 -8.22
CA ALA A 97 -3.43 1.65 -7.38
C ALA A 97 -4.48 2.54 -8.08
N ASN A 98 -4.38 2.71 -9.40
CA ASN A 98 -5.25 3.56 -10.21
C ASN A 98 -6.39 2.79 -10.93
N THR A 99 -6.64 1.53 -10.55
CA THR A 99 -7.71 0.73 -11.16
C THR A 99 -9.07 1.33 -10.82
N GLY A 100 -9.92 1.52 -11.84
CA GLY A 100 -11.24 2.13 -11.66
C GLY A 100 -12.23 1.23 -10.91
N ALA A 101 -13.23 1.85 -10.29
CA ALA A 101 -14.27 1.12 -9.55
C ALA A 101 -15.06 0.17 -10.45
N GLU A 102 -15.39 0.59 -11.68
CA GLU A 102 -16.09 -0.26 -12.66
C GLU A 102 -15.31 -1.54 -12.97
N ASP A 103 -14.00 -1.41 -13.24
CA ASP A 103 -13.12 -2.55 -13.51
C ASP A 103 -13.04 -3.50 -12.33
N ILE A 104 -12.94 -2.97 -11.10
CA ILE A 104 -12.93 -3.76 -9.87
C ILE A 104 -14.26 -4.52 -9.71
N LEU A 105 -15.40 -3.85 -9.91
CA LEU A 105 -16.72 -4.47 -9.78
C LEU A 105 -17.00 -5.49 -10.88
N ALA A 106 -16.47 -5.30 -12.09
CA ALA A 106 -16.57 -6.26 -13.19
C ALA A 106 -15.91 -7.61 -12.86
N MET A 107 -14.95 -7.63 -11.92
CA MET A 107 -14.35 -8.86 -11.41
C MET A 107 -15.27 -9.65 -10.47
N ARG A 108 -16.41 -9.08 -10.05
CA ARG A 108 -17.37 -9.64 -9.10
C ARG A 108 -16.73 -10.11 -7.79
N PRO A 109 -16.05 -9.22 -7.05
CA PRO A 109 -15.44 -9.57 -5.77
C PRO A 109 -16.50 -9.84 -4.69
N ASP A 110 -16.21 -10.81 -3.82
CA ASP A 110 -16.90 -10.99 -2.55
C ASP A 110 -16.38 -10.03 -1.47
N GLY A 111 -15.19 -9.45 -1.68
CA GLY A 111 -14.60 -8.46 -0.80
C GLY A 111 -13.53 -7.60 -1.50
N ILE A 112 -13.35 -6.37 -1.02
CA ILE A 112 -12.38 -5.42 -1.53
C ILE A 112 -11.37 -5.12 -0.43
N PHE A 113 -10.09 -5.22 -0.78
CA PHE A 113 -8.99 -4.96 0.14
C PHE A 113 -8.16 -3.75 -0.31
N LEU A 114 -7.94 -2.80 0.60
CA LEU A 114 -7.11 -1.62 0.41
C LEU A 114 -5.77 -1.84 1.13
N SER A 115 -4.68 -1.98 0.36
CA SER A 115 -3.39 -2.39 0.95
C SER A 115 -2.69 -1.32 1.77
N ASN A 116 -1.62 -1.73 2.44
CA ASN A 116 -0.61 -0.78 2.90
C ASN A 116 0.10 -0.10 1.71
N GLY A 117 0.79 1.00 1.99
CA GLY A 117 1.61 1.69 1.00
C GLY A 117 2.47 2.79 1.63
N PRO A 118 3.46 3.31 0.90
CA PRO A 118 4.27 4.45 1.32
C PRO A 118 3.61 5.79 0.94
N GLY A 119 4.17 6.88 1.46
CA GLY A 119 3.83 8.24 1.02
C GLY A 119 2.75 8.91 1.85
N ASP A 120 2.28 10.05 1.34
CA ASP A 120 1.24 10.86 1.96
C ASP A 120 -0.15 10.36 1.54
N PRO A 121 -1.04 10.01 2.49
CA PRO A 121 -2.40 9.63 2.17
C PRO A 121 -3.17 10.70 1.40
N GLU A 122 -2.96 11.99 1.65
CA GLU A 122 -3.69 13.03 0.92
C GLU A 122 -3.34 13.02 -0.57
N ALA A 123 -2.07 12.80 -0.91
CA ALA A 123 -1.59 12.74 -2.29
C ALA A 123 -2.08 11.47 -3.02
N THR A 124 -2.02 10.31 -2.38
CA THR A 124 -2.61 9.07 -2.94
C THR A 124 -4.14 9.18 -3.02
N GLY A 125 -4.75 9.94 -2.13
CA GLY A 125 -6.18 10.17 -2.06
C GLY A 125 -6.78 10.82 -3.31
N ASP A 126 -6.01 11.63 -4.04
CA ASP A 126 -6.47 12.35 -5.24
C ASP A 126 -7.13 11.42 -6.28
N TYR A 127 -6.64 10.20 -6.43
CA TYR A 127 -7.23 9.19 -7.32
C TYR A 127 -7.89 8.03 -6.58
N ALA A 128 -7.40 7.66 -5.38
CA ALA A 128 -7.94 6.52 -4.65
C ALA A 128 -9.29 6.82 -3.99
N VAL A 129 -9.49 8.03 -3.45
CA VAL A 129 -10.72 8.38 -2.71
C VAL A 129 -11.98 8.31 -3.58
N PRO A 130 -12.02 8.89 -4.80
CA PRO A 130 -13.19 8.78 -5.66
C PRO A 130 -13.56 7.31 -5.97
N VAL A 131 -12.56 6.48 -6.25
CA VAL A 131 -12.76 5.04 -6.49
C VAL A 131 -13.33 4.36 -5.25
N ILE A 132 -12.77 4.59 -4.07
CA ILE A 132 -13.25 4.00 -2.83
C ILE A 132 -14.68 4.46 -2.51
N GLN A 133 -15.01 5.73 -2.74
CA GLN A 133 -16.36 6.25 -2.57
C GLN A 133 -17.38 5.56 -3.50
N ASP A 134 -16.99 5.25 -4.73
CA ASP A 134 -17.83 4.49 -5.65
C ASP A 134 -18.01 3.04 -5.19
N LEU A 135 -16.94 2.39 -4.70
CA LEU A 135 -17.01 1.03 -4.17
C LEU A 135 -17.89 0.95 -2.91
N LEU A 136 -17.87 1.97 -2.05
CA LEU A 136 -18.70 2.08 -0.84
C LEU A 136 -20.19 2.28 -1.12
N LYS A 137 -20.61 2.55 -2.37
CA LYS A 137 -22.03 2.56 -2.76
C LYS A 137 -22.60 1.16 -2.92
N THR A 138 -21.75 0.13 -2.90
CA THR A 138 -22.14 -1.28 -2.98
C THR A 138 -22.23 -1.89 -1.58
N ASP A 139 -22.85 -3.07 -1.47
CA ASP A 139 -22.86 -3.86 -0.24
C ASP A 139 -21.62 -4.77 -0.08
N ILE A 140 -20.59 -4.60 -0.92
CA ILE A 140 -19.38 -5.43 -0.89
C ILE A 140 -18.51 -4.98 0.30
N PRO A 141 -18.09 -5.90 1.18
CA PRO A 141 -17.20 -5.58 2.30
C PRO A 141 -15.88 -4.93 1.84
N VAL A 142 -15.52 -3.79 2.44
CA VAL A 142 -14.25 -3.10 2.20
C VAL A 142 -13.39 -3.14 3.46
N PHE A 143 -12.14 -3.59 3.34
CA PHE A 143 -11.19 -3.66 4.44
C PHE A 143 -9.87 -2.97 4.07
N GLY A 144 -9.40 -2.04 4.91
CA GLY A 144 -8.16 -1.29 4.67
C GLY A 144 -7.12 -1.44 5.78
N ILE A 145 -5.84 -1.57 5.40
CA ILE A 145 -4.70 -1.66 6.33
C ILE A 145 -3.72 -0.52 6.08
N CYS A 146 -3.26 0.14 7.15
CA CYS A 146 -2.26 1.22 7.10
C CYS A 146 -2.69 2.34 6.16
N LEU A 147 -2.04 2.52 5.00
CA LEU A 147 -2.47 3.49 3.99
C LEU A 147 -3.92 3.24 3.54
N GLY A 148 -4.32 1.99 3.32
CA GLY A 148 -5.70 1.64 2.98
C GLY A 148 -6.72 2.01 4.08
N HIS A 149 -6.31 1.97 5.36
CA HIS A 149 -7.16 2.46 6.45
C HIS A 149 -7.33 3.99 6.37
N GLN A 150 -6.24 4.71 6.09
CA GLN A 150 -6.27 6.16 5.92
C GLN A 150 -7.11 6.56 4.71
N MET A 151 -7.02 5.83 3.59
CA MET A 151 -7.81 6.07 2.39
C MET A 151 -9.30 5.89 2.65
N LEU A 152 -9.65 4.80 3.35
CA LEU A 152 -11.03 4.56 3.76
C LEU A 152 -11.55 5.67 4.67
N ALA A 153 -10.74 6.14 5.63
CA ALA A 153 -11.10 7.25 6.49
C ALA A 153 -11.35 8.55 5.69
N LEU A 154 -10.46 8.90 4.75
CA LEU A 154 -10.62 10.06 3.88
C LEU A 154 -11.87 9.95 3.00
N ALA A 155 -12.14 8.79 2.43
CA ALA A 155 -13.33 8.54 1.60
C ALA A 155 -14.64 8.75 2.37
N LEU A 156 -14.63 8.48 3.68
CA LEU A 156 -15.75 8.70 4.60
C LEU A 156 -15.78 10.12 5.22
N GLY A 157 -14.94 11.04 4.73
CA GLY A 157 -14.90 12.44 5.20
C GLY A 157 -14.02 12.68 6.43
N GLY A 158 -13.21 11.70 6.82
CA GLY A 158 -12.15 11.84 7.83
C GLY A 158 -11.00 12.73 7.34
N LYS A 159 -10.04 12.97 8.23
CA LYS A 159 -8.82 13.75 7.94
C LYS A 159 -7.60 13.03 8.47
N THR A 160 -6.47 13.20 7.78
CA THR A 160 -5.17 12.66 8.19
C THR A 160 -4.27 13.77 8.73
N ALA A 161 -3.31 13.40 9.57
CA ALA A 161 -2.27 14.32 10.03
C ALA A 161 -0.95 13.57 10.17
N LYS A 162 0.15 14.24 9.81
CA LYS A 162 1.49 13.67 10.00
C LYS A 162 1.82 13.63 11.50
N MET A 163 2.14 12.44 11.99
CA MET A 163 2.54 12.24 13.38
C MET A 163 3.90 12.87 13.67
N HIS A 164 4.11 13.32 14.92
CA HIS A 164 5.40 13.83 15.39
C HIS A 164 6.48 12.73 15.39
N GLN A 165 6.10 11.54 15.86
CA GLN A 165 6.84 10.28 15.77
C GLN A 165 5.82 9.21 15.36
N GLY A 166 6.12 8.45 14.31
CA GLY A 166 5.25 7.35 13.85
C GLY A 166 5.27 6.16 14.81
N HIS A 167 4.51 5.11 14.47
CA HIS A 167 4.46 3.84 15.20
C HIS A 167 5.32 2.77 14.53
#